data_AF-A0A3D3VQ49-F1
#
_entry.id   AF-A0A3D3VQ49-F1
#
_cell.length_a   1.000
_cell.length_b   1.000
_cell.length_c   1.000
_cell.angle_alpha   90.00
_cell.angle_beta   90.00
_cell.angle_gamma   90.00
#
_symmetry.space_group_name_H-M   'P 1'
#
loop_
_entity.id
_entity.type
_entity.pdbx_description
1 polymer ?
#
loop_
_entity_poly.entity_id
_entity_poly.type
_entity_poly.pdbx_seq_one_letter_code
_entity_poly.pdbx_strand_id
1 'polypeptide(L)'
;MTVSAAPKADGIMARLKAGTAAQHAVAESKPLEAALIQGSIGHAQYQKYLAQRWLIHRELENATDLALKSDSRLLSLQLPTLYQTQNLETDLAQLKTDLRSIQPLPGASHLIQEIHQAKPATLMGIYYVFEGSKNGARYISKSLAKAGQTALRYLDPHGEEQRPLWLKFRA
;
A
#
# COMPACT_ATOMS: atom_id res chain seq x y z
N MET A 1 5.89 49.45 -7.82
CA MET A 1 6.65 48.19 -7.93
C MET A 1 5.98 47.16 -7.03
N THR A 2 5.15 46.30 -7.61
CA THR A 2 4.50 45.21 -6.86
C THR A 2 5.44 44.02 -6.81
N VAL A 3 5.97 43.73 -5.63
CA VAL A 3 6.74 42.51 -5.37
C VAL A 3 5.76 41.34 -5.46
N SER A 4 5.84 40.58 -6.55
CA SER A 4 5.16 39.30 -6.67
C SER A 4 5.77 38.35 -5.64
N ALA A 5 4.98 37.96 -4.64
CA ALA A 5 5.38 36.93 -3.69
C ALA A 5 5.64 35.63 -4.47
N ALA A 6 6.84 35.07 -4.33
CA ALA A 6 7.15 33.74 -4.84
C ALA A 6 6.10 32.74 -4.33
N PRO A 7 5.58 31.84 -5.18
CA PRO A 7 4.63 30.83 -4.73
C PRO A 7 5.26 30.02 -3.60
N LYS A 8 4.54 29.86 -2.48
CA LYS A 8 4.93 28.95 -1.40
C LYS A 8 5.25 27.60 -2.06
N ALA A 9 6.50 27.14 -1.94
CA ALA A 9 6.86 25.83 -2.43
C ALA A 9 5.90 24.81 -1.80
N ASP A 10 5.10 24.14 -2.62
CA ASP A 10 4.17 23.12 -2.18
C ASP A 10 4.92 22.09 -1.32
N GLY A 11 4.37 21.79 -0.14
CA GLY A 11 4.96 20.79 0.77
C GLY A 11 5.12 19.44 0.08
N ILE A 12 6.04 18.59 0.58
CA ILE A 12 6.37 17.30 -0.05
C ILE A 12 5.13 16.44 -0.37
N MET A 13 4.11 16.46 0.49
CA MET A 13 2.86 15.72 0.29
C MET A 13 2.03 16.24 -0.90
N ALA A 14 2.01 17.55 -1.14
CA ALA A 14 1.33 18.14 -2.30
C ALA A 14 2.08 17.79 -3.59
N ARG A 15 3.43 17.83 -3.55
CA ARG A 15 4.28 17.40 -4.66
C ARG A 15 4.11 15.92 -4.99
N LEU A 16 4.07 15.04 -3.98
CA LEU A 16 3.81 13.61 -4.16
C LEU A 16 2.43 13.39 -4.80
N LYS A 17 1.38 14.01 -4.25
CA LYS A 17 0.01 13.88 -4.78
C LYS A 17 -0.08 14.33 -6.24
N ALA A 18 0.47 15.49 -6.57
CA ALA A 18 0.45 16.01 -7.94
C ALA A 18 1.30 15.15 -8.87
N GLY A 19 2.50 14.75 -8.42
CA GLY A 19 3.46 13.99 -9.22
C GLY A 19 3.05 12.54 -9.50
N THR A 20 2.17 11.95 -8.70
CA THR A 20 1.67 10.58 -8.89
C THR A 20 0.25 10.50 -9.44
N ALA A 21 -0.43 11.64 -9.67
CA ALA A 21 -1.83 11.67 -10.07
C ALA A 21 -2.11 10.92 -11.39
N ALA A 22 -1.23 11.07 -12.39
CA ALA A 22 -1.38 10.39 -13.67
C ALA A 22 -1.23 8.87 -13.53
N GLN A 23 -0.23 8.41 -12.77
CA GLN A 23 0.00 6.99 -12.51
C GLN A 23 -1.13 6.38 -11.67
N HIS A 24 -1.67 7.14 -10.71
CA HIS A 24 -2.84 6.73 -9.92
C HIS A 24 -4.05 6.47 -10.82
N ALA A 25 -4.39 7.41 -11.71
CA ALA A 25 -5.50 7.26 -12.64
C ALA A 25 -5.32 6.04 -13.56
N VAL A 26 -4.09 5.79 -14.05
CA VAL A 26 -3.79 4.60 -14.86
C VAL A 26 -3.92 3.31 -14.07
N ALA A 27 -3.55 3.30 -12.78
CA ALA A 27 -3.70 2.14 -11.92
C ALA A 27 -5.18 1.80 -11.68
N GLU A 28 -6.00 2.79 -11.32
CA GLU A 28 -7.43 2.61 -11.07
C GLU A 28 -8.21 2.18 -12.32
N SER A 29 -7.74 2.52 -13.51
CA SER A 29 -8.39 2.13 -14.76
C SER A 29 -8.16 0.67 -15.16
N LYS A 30 -7.33 -0.09 -14.43
CA LYS A 30 -7.00 -1.47 -14.80
C LYS A 30 -8.16 -2.43 -14.49
N PRO A 31 -8.35 -3.50 -15.29
CA PRO A 31 -9.45 -4.45 -15.09
C PRO A 31 -9.51 -5.09 -13.69
N LEU A 32 -8.35 -5.34 -13.07
CA LEU A 32 -8.28 -5.88 -11.71
C LEU A 32 -8.88 -4.93 -10.68
N GLU A 33 -8.58 -3.62 -10.77
CA GLU A 33 -9.12 -2.61 -9.85
C GLU A 33 -10.63 -2.45 -10.05
N ALA A 34 -11.10 -2.44 -11.30
CA ALA A 34 -12.53 -2.42 -11.59
C ALA A 34 -13.26 -3.63 -10.96
N ALA A 35 -12.69 -4.84 -11.06
CA ALA A 35 -13.26 -6.05 -10.48
C ALA A 35 -13.28 -6.02 -8.94
N LEU A 36 -12.23 -5.46 -8.32
CA LEU A 36 -12.18 -5.25 -6.86
C LEU A 36 -13.28 -4.28 -6.42
N ILE A 37 -13.38 -3.11 -7.07
CA ILE A 37 -14.36 -2.06 -6.74
C ILE A 37 -15.80 -2.58 -6.89
N GLN A 38 -16.08 -3.30 -7.97
CA GLN A 38 -17.41 -3.85 -8.25
C GLN A 38 -17.76 -5.08 -7.41
N GLY A 39 -16.79 -5.66 -6.69
CA GLY A 39 -17.00 -6.91 -5.96
C GLY A 39 -17.15 -8.13 -6.87
N SER A 40 -16.73 -8.03 -8.14
CA SER A 40 -16.88 -9.08 -9.16
C SER A 40 -15.63 -9.94 -9.36
N ILE A 41 -14.55 -9.67 -8.62
CA ILE A 41 -13.33 -10.47 -8.65
C ILE A 41 -13.60 -11.92 -8.23
N GLY A 42 -13.10 -12.88 -9.01
CA GLY A 42 -13.21 -14.30 -8.67
C GLY A 42 -12.31 -14.70 -7.51
N HIS A 43 -12.72 -15.72 -6.74
CA HIS A 43 -12.01 -16.19 -5.55
C HIS A 43 -10.51 -16.48 -5.79
N ALA A 44 -10.19 -17.26 -6.82
CA ALA A 44 -8.79 -17.60 -7.16
C ALA A 44 -7.97 -16.36 -7.55
N GLN A 45 -8.59 -15.38 -8.21
CA GLN A 45 -7.92 -14.14 -8.58
C GLN A 45 -7.69 -13.23 -7.37
N TYR A 46 -8.64 -13.20 -6.43
CA TYR A 46 -8.49 -12.47 -5.17
C TYR A 46 -7.40 -13.08 -4.28
N GLN A 47 -7.36 -14.41 -4.16
CA GLN A 47 -6.30 -15.12 -3.47
C GLN A 47 -4.92 -14.81 -4.10
N LYS A 48 -4.83 -14.86 -5.44
CA LYS A 48 -3.59 -14.50 -6.15
C LYS A 48 -3.21 -13.04 -5.91
N TYR A 49 -4.18 -12.12 -5.90
CA TYR A 49 -3.95 -10.70 -5.60
C TYR A 49 -3.32 -10.51 -4.20
N LEU A 50 -3.92 -11.08 -3.16
CA LEU A 50 -3.39 -10.99 -1.80
C LEU A 50 -2.02 -11.67 -1.67
N ALA A 51 -1.80 -12.79 -2.36
CA ALA A 51 -0.51 -13.48 -2.37
C ALA A 51 0.61 -12.60 -2.93
N GLN A 52 0.34 -11.84 -4.00
CA GLN A 52 1.31 -10.87 -4.54
C GLN A 52 1.53 -9.69 -3.59
N ARG A 53 0.48 -9.20 -2.93
CA ARG A 53 0.60 -8.15 -1.92
C ARG A 53 1.47 -8.61 -0.74
N TRP A 54 1.30 -9.83 -0.27
CA TRP A 54 2.10 -10.40 0.82
C TRP A 54 3.59 -10.41 0.48
N LEU A 55 3.97 -10.88 -0.71
CA LEU A 55 5.38 -10.86 -1.13
C LEU A 55 5.96 -9.45 -1.13
N ILE A 56 5.22 -8.47 -1.68
CA ILE A 56 5.69 -7.08 -1.75
C ILE A 56 5.83 -6.46 -0.36
N HIS A 57 4.83 -6.64 0.51
CA HIS A 57 4.85 -6.09 1.87
C HIS A 57 5.95 -6.73 2.72
N ARG A 58 6.15 -8.04 2.64
CA ARG A 58 7.23 -8.72 3.34
C ARG A 58 8.61 -8.13 3.01
N GLU A 59 8.88 -7.91 1.72
CA GLU A 59 10.16 -7.34 1.28
C GLU A 59 10.29 -5.85 1.65
N LEU A 60 9.20 -5.09 1.57
CA LEU A 60 9.16 -3.68 1.99
C LEU A 60 9.46 -3.55 3.48
N GLU A 61 8.82 -4.36 4.32
CA GLU A 61 8.98 -4.36 5.77
C GLU A 61 10.42 -4.77 6.15
N ASN A 62 10.97 -5.82 5.53
CA ASN A 62 12.36 -6.22 5.73
C ASN A 62 13.35 -5.10 5.37
N ALA A 63 13.18 -4.45 4.21
CA ALA A 63 14.03 -3.34 3.80
C ALA A 63 13.90 -2.14 4.75
N THR A 64 12.69 -1.93 5.29
CA THR A 64 12.41 -0.87 6.27
C THR A 64 13.12 -1.13 7.59
N ASP A 65 13.07 -2.36 8.11
CA ASP A 65 13.77 -2.74 9.34
C ASP A 65 15.30 -2.54 9.21
N LEU A 66 15.87 -2.83 8.05
CA LEU A 66 17.28 -2.56 7.77
C LEU A 66 17.59 -1.06 7.75
N ALA A 67 16.72 -0.26 7.12
CA ALA A 67 16.88 1.19 7.10
C ALA A 67 16.76 1.81 8.49
N LEU A 68 15.83 1.34 9.33
CA LEU A 68 15.63 1.83 10.70
C LEU A 68 16.85 1.60 11.61
N LYS A 69 17.64 0.54 11.35
CA LYS A 69 18.90 0.29 12.07
C LYS A 69 20.01 1.29 11.74
N SER A 70 19.93 1.95 10.59
CA SER A 70 21.01 2.80 10.05
C SER A 70 20.64 4.28 9.90
N ASP A 71 19.35 4.63 9.95
CA ASP A 71 18.87 6.00 9.79
C ASP A 71 17.84 6.39 10.87
N SER A 72 18.34 7.03 11.92
CA SER A 72 17.53 7.46 13.07
C SER A 72 16.43 8.47 12.73
N ARG A 73 16.53 9.17 11.58
CA ARG A 73 15.50 10.11 11.12
C ARG A 73 14.16 9.42 10.89
N LEU A 74 14.19 8.15 10.53
CA LEU A 74 13.00 7.34 10.23
C LEU A 74 12.23 6.91 11.49
N LEU A 75 12.86 6.92 12.67
CA LEU A 75 12.25 6.43 13.92
C LEU A 75 10.96 7.19 14.27
N SER A 76 10.94 8.49 13.99
CA SER A 76 9.78 9.36 14.24
C SER A 76 8.54 8.97 13.43
N LEU A 77 8.72 8.29 12.29
CA LEU A 77 7.63 7.90 11.39
C LEU A 77 6.86 6.67 11.86
N GLN A 78 7.40 5.92 12.84
CA GLN A 78 6.74 4.74 13.43
C GLN A 78 6.28 3.72 12.37
N LEU A 79 7.05 3.55 11.28
CA LEU A 79 6.71 2.70 10.14
C LEU A 79 6.31 1.26 10.49
N PRO A 80 6.89 0.59 11.51
CA PRO A 80 6.45 -0.74 11.93
C PRO A 80 4.97 -0.84 12.32
N THR A 81 4.34 0.28 12.70
CA THR A 81 2.89 0.31 12.99
C THR A 81 2.02 0.22 11.73
N LEU A 82 2.61 0.41 10.54
CA LEU A 82 1.95 0.36 9.24
C LEU A 82 2.14 -0.99 8.54
N TYR A 83 2.87 -1.92 9.16
CA TYR A 83 3.16 -3.23 8.57
C TYR A 83 1.87 -4.02 8.33
N GLN A 84 1.81 -4.69 7.18
CA GLN A 84 0.63 -5.38 6.69
C GLN A 84 0.85 -6.89 6.51
N THR A 85 2.08 -7.39 6.61
CA THR A 85 2.36 -8.83 6.44
C THR A 85 1.48 -9.69 7.33
N GLN A 86 1.28 -9.33 8.61
CA GLN A 86 0.41 -10.08 9.53
C GLN A 86 -1.07 -10.08 9.10
N ASN A 87 -1.58 -8.96 8.58
CA ASN A 87 -2.94 -8.88 8.06
C ASN A 87 -3.10 -9.77 6.82
N LEU A 88 -2.11 -9.74 5.92
CA LEU A 88 -2.07 -10.56 4.72
C LEU A 88 -1.96 -12.05 5.04
N GLU A 89 -1.14 -12.43 6.01
CA GLU A 89 -1.02 -13.83 6.45
C GLU A 89 -2.33 -14.35 7.05
N THR A 90 -3.02 -13.50 7.83
CA THR A 90 -4.35 -13.84 8.37
C THR A 90 -5.36 -14.05 7.23
N ASP A 91 -5.40 -13.16 6.26
CA ASP A 91 -6.30 -13.27 5.10
C ASP A 91 -5.95 -14.52 4.25
N LEU A 92 -4.67 -14.76 3.98
CA LEU A 92 -4.19 -15.90 3.20
C LEU A 92 -4.45 -17.24 3.90
N ALA A 93 -4.38 -17.29 5.23
CA ALA A 93 -4.74 -18.46 6.03
C ALA A 93 -6.24 -18.77 5.93
N GLN A 94 -7.11 -17.75 5.97
CA GLN A 94 -8.56 -17.94 5.74
C GLN A 94 -8.84 -18.49 4.33
N LEU A 95 -8.06 -18.05 3.34
CA LEU A 95 -8.11 -18.54 1.97
C LEU A 95 -7.37 -19.88 1.77
N LYS A 96 -6.86 -20.51 2.85
CA LYS A 96 -6.15 -21.80 2.82
C LYS A 96 -4.94 -21.80 1.88
N THR A 97 -4.23 -20.68 1.81
CA THR A 97 -3.02 -20.56 0.97
C THR A 97 -1.77 -20.99 1.75
N ASP A 98 -0.96 -21.89 1.18
CA ASP A 98 0.39 -22.15 1.71
C ASP A 98 1.33 -21.03 1.29
N LEU A 99 1.83 -20.26 2.25
CA LEU A 99 2.76 -19.14 2.00
C LEU A 99 4.02 -19.57 1.25
N ARG A 100 4.49 -20.80 1.47
CA ARG A 100 5.69 -21.34 0.81
C ARG A 100 5.48 -21.64 -0.67
N SER A 101 4.22 -21.77 -1.09
CA SER A 101 3.87 -22.01 -2.50
C SER A 101 3.77 -20.71 -3.31
N ILE A 102 3.75 -19.54 -2.67
CA ILE A 102 3.55 -18.26 -3.33
C ILE A 102 4.81 -17.87 -4.12
N GLN A 103 4.65 -17.73 -5.44
CA GLN A 103 5.69 -17.25 -6.34
C GLN A 103 5.36 -15.84 -6.85
N PRO A 104 6.36 -14.96 -7.01
CA PRO A 104 6.14 -13.63 -7.54
C PRO A 104 5.77 -13.68 -9.02
N LEU A 105 4.76 -12.88 -9.39
CA LEU A 105 4.48 -12.55 -10.78
C LEU A 105 5.43 -11.44 -11.25
N PRO A 106 5.61 -11.24 -12.58
CA PRO A 106 6.57 -10.27 -13.10
C PRO A 106 6.45 -8.85 -12.49
N GLY A 107 5.22 -8.36 -12.29
CA GLY A 107 4.99 -7.05 -11.66
C GLY A 107 5.41 -6.99 -10.19
N ALA A 108 5.19 -8.07 -9.42
CA ALA A 108 5.65 -8.16 -8.04
C ALA A 108 7.18 -8.31 -7.98
N SER A 109 7.77 -9.15 -8.84
CA SER A 109 9.23 -9.30 -8.95
C SER A 109 9.92 -7.96 -9.21
N HIS A 110 9.37 -7.16 -10.13
CA HIS A 110 9.93 -5.86 -10.45
C HIS A 110 9.89 -4.90 -9.26
N LEU A 111 8.75 -4.78 -8.57
CA LEU A 111 8.67 -3.90 -7.39
C LEU A 111 9.52 -4.40 -6.23
N ILE A 112 9.65 -5.72 -6.03
CA ILE A 112 10.54 -6.31 -5.03
C ILE A 112 12.00 -5.95 -5.32
N GLN A 113 12.41 -6.02 -6.59
CA GLN A 113 13.76 -5.61 -6.99
C GLN A 113 14.01 -4.11 -6.72
N GLU A 114 13.04 -3.25 -7.00
CA GLU A 114 13.11 -1.82 -6.66
C GLU A 114 13.21 -1.60 -5.15
N ILE A 115 12.47 -2.36 -4.34
CA ILE A 115 12.54 -2.32 -2.87
C ILE A 115 13.94 -2.73 -2.38
N HIS A 116 14.53 -3.79 -2.94
CA HIS A 116 15.87 -4.25 -2.54
C HIS A 116 16.97 -3.23 -2.84
N GLN A 117 16.77 -2.37 -3.84
CA GLN A 117 17.72 -1.32 -4.23
C GLN A 117 17.35 0.07 -3.68
N ALA A 118 16.24 0.17 -2.94
CA ALA A 118 15.67 1.43 -2.51
C ALA A 118 16.54 2.13 -1.46
N LYS A 119 16.71 3.44 -1.65
CA LYS A 119 17.16 4.32 -0.57
C LYS A 119 16.01 4.54 0.42
N PRO A 120 16.27 4.93 1.68
CA PRO A 120 15.23 5.24 2.66
C PRO A 120 14.10 6.15 2.14
N ALA A 121 14.44 7.21 1.39
CA ALA A 121 13.43 8.09 0.81
C ALA A 121 12.52 7.40 -0.22
N THR A 122 13.04 6.45 -0.99
CA THR A 122 12.26 5.64 -1.94
C THR A 122 11.28 4.73 -1.20
N LEU A 123 11.72 4.09 -0.10
CA LEU A 123 10.83 3.30 0.77
C LEU A 123 9.67 4.17 1.29
N MET A 124 9.92 5.43 1.66
CA MET A 124 8.87 6.35 2.12
C MET A 124 7.86 6.68 1.02
N GLY A 125 8.32 6.83 -0.22
CA GLY A 125 7.44 6.97 -1.38
C GLY A 125 6.54 5.74 -1.58
N ILE A 126 7.06 4.55 -1.33
CA ILE A 126 6.29 3.30 -1.42
C ILE A 126 5.24 3.23 -0.30
N TYR A 127 5.60 3.56 0.95
CA TYR A 127 4.62 3.66 2.05
C TYR A 127 3.55 4.70 1.77
N TYR A 128 3.91 5.86 1.22
CA TYR A 128 2.94 6.89 0.83
C TYR A 128 1.87 6.33 -0.11
N VAL A 129 2.25 5.52 -1.09
CA VAL A 129 1.31 4.89 -2.03
C VAL A 129 0.45 3.85 -1.32
N PHE A 130 1.05 2.94 -0.54
CA PHE A 130 0.29 1.88 0.13
C PHE A 130 -0.65 2.40 1.20
N GLU A 131 -0.20 3.29 2.09
CA GLU A 131 -1.07 3.92 3.09
C GLU A 131 -2.14 4.80 2.44
N GLY A 132 -1.78 5.52 1.38
CA GLY A 132 -2.74 6.27 0.57
C GLY A 132 -3.85 5.38 0.02
N SER A 133 -3.50 4.21 -0.52
CA SER A 133 -4.46 3.26 -1.10
C SER A 133 -5.47 2.71 -0.10
N LYS A 134 -5.13 2.65 1.20
CA LYS A 134 -6.06 2.15 2.24
C LYS A 134 -7.31 3.01 2.37
N ASN A 135 -7.23 4.30 2.04
CA ASN A 135 -8.38 5.20 2.03
C ASN A 135 -9.46 4.73 1.04
N GLY A 136 -9.06 4.27 -0.15
CA GLY A 136 -9.96 3.68 -1.14
C GLY A 136 -10.31 2.22 -0.84
N ALA A 137 -9.32 1.45 -0.37
CA ALA A 137 -9.47 0.02 -0.09
C ALA A 137 -10.54 -0.29 0.98
N ARG A 138 -10.79 0.62 1.93
CA ARG A 138 -11.92 0.52 2.88
C ARG A 138 -13.28 0.41 2.18
N TYR A 139 -13.50 1.13 1.08
CA TYR A 139 -14.75 1.03 0.30
C TYR A 139 -14.80 -0.24 -0.54
N ILE A 140 -13.67 -0.64 -1.12
CA ILE A 140 -13.50 -1.91 -1.82
C ILE A 140 -13.83 -3.08 -0.88
N SER A 141 -13.32 -3.04 0.35
CA SER A 141 -13.58 -4.04 1.40
C SER A 141 -15.08 -4.22 1.63
N LYS A 142 -15.84 -3.13 1.75
CA LYS A 142 -17.31 -3.17 1.88
C LYS A 142 -18.01 -3.78 0.66
N SER A 143 -17.52 -3.50 -0.55
CA SER A 143 -18.06 -4.09 -1.79
C SER A 143 -17.84 -5.60 -1.83
N LEU A 144 -16.60 -6.03 -1.56
CA LEU A 144 -16.23 -7.45 -1.50
C LEU A 144 -16.95 -8.21 -0.38
N ALA A 145 -17.13 -7.59 0.79
CA ALA A 145 -17.92 -8.17 1.88
C ALA A 145 -19.36 -8.49 1.45
N LYS A 146 -20.01 -7.57 0.73
CA LYS A 146 -21.36 -7.80 0.17
C LYS A 146 -21.40 -8.91 -0.87
N ALA A 147 -20.31 -9.09 -1.62
CA ALA A 147 -20.13 -10.19 -2.55
C ALA A 147 -19.75 -11.52 -1.87
N GLY A 148 -19.65 -11.57 -0.53
CA GLY A 148 -19.38 -12.78 0.25
C GLY A 148 -17.90 -13.05 0.54
N GLN A 149 -17.00 -12.10 0.24
CA GLN A 149 -15.59 -12.22 0.60
C GLN A 149 -15.38 -11.97 2.10
N THR A 150 -14.57 -12.80 2.75
CA THR A 150 -14.33 -12.73 4.21
C THR A 150 -12.92 -12.30 4.58
N ALA A 151 -11.92 -12.69 3.78
CA ALA A 151 -10.52 -12.31 3.97
C ALA A 151 -10.29 -10.86 3.51
N LEU A 152 -10.49 -9.89 4.41
CA LEU A 152 -10.55 -8.45 4.11
C LEU A 152 -9.61 -7.59 4.97
N ARG A 153 -8.82 -8.19 5.87
CA ARG A 153 -8.02 -7.44 6.85
C ARG A 153 -6.97 -6.57 6.18
N TYR A 154 -6.36 -7.01 5.09
CA TYR A 154 -5.42 -6.19 4.33
C TYR A 154 -6.07 -4.95 3.71
N LEU A 155 -7.33 -5.05 3.27
CA LEU A 155 -8.01 -3.95 2.59
C LEU A 155 -8.51 -2.89 3.57
N ASP A 156 -8.90 -3.31 4.78
CA ASP A 156 -9.37 -2.41 5.84
C ASP A 156 -8.68 -2.70 7.18
N PRO A 157 -7.35 -2.51 7.28
CA PRO A 157 -6.57 -2.92 8.45
C PRO A 157 -6.80 -2.05 9.67
N HIS A 158 -7.24 -0.80 9.46
CA HIS A 158 -7.32 0.22 10.49
C HIS A 158 -8.74 0.64 10.82
N GLY A 159 -9.76 0.16 10.08
CA GLY A 159 -11.13 0.53 10.39
C GLY A 159 -11.35 2.05 10.27
N GLU A 160 -12.02 2.61 11.28
CA GLU A 160 -12.23 4.07 11.40
C GLU A 160 -10.93 4.85 11.66
N GLU A 161 -9.87 4.20 12.16
CA GLU A 161 -8.58 4.83 12.44
C GLU A 161 -7.75 5.14 11.19
N GLN A 162 -8.17 4.66 10.01
CA GLN A 162 -7.43 4.88 8.77
C GLN A 162 -7.20 6.36 8.47
N ARG A 163 -8.23 7.20 8.63
CA ARG A 163 -8.14 8.63 8.31
C ARG A 163 -7.24 9.37 9.30
N PRO A 164 -7.38 9.22 10.63
CA PRO A 164 -6.41 9.74 11.60
C PRO A 164 -4.97 9.31 11.31
N LEU A 165 -4.72 8.03 11.03
CA LEU A 165 -3.39 7.51 10.72
C LEU A 165 -2.81 8.15 9.45
N TRP A 166 -3.61 8.27 8.40
CA TRP A 166 -3.19 8.92 7.16
C TRP A 166 -2.83 10.39 7.34
N LEU A 167 -3.58 11.12 8.18
CA LEU A 167 -3.27 12.51 8.50
C LEU A 167 -1.97 12.62 9.30
N LYS A 168 -1.76 11.73 10.28
CA LYS A 168 -0.51 11.65 11.05
C LYS A 168 0.69 11.33 10.15
N PHE A 169 0.55 10.38 9.23
CA PHE A 169 1.61 10.02 8.29
C PHE A 169 2.04 11.18 7.37
N ARG A 170 1.09 12.08 7.06
CA ARG A 170 1.32 13.21 6.15
C ARG A 170 1.80 14.50 6.83
N ALA A 171 1.75 14.56 8.15
CA ALA A 171 2.15 15.73 8.94
C ALA A 171 3.68 15.86 9.00
#